data_AF-A0AAU9FVZ5-F1
#
_entry.id   AF-A0AAU9FVZ5-F1
#
_cell.length_a   1.000
_cell.length_b   1.000
_cell.length_c   1.000
_cell.angle_alpha   90.00
_cell.angle_beta   90.00
_cell.angle_gamma   90.00
#
_symmetry.space_group_name_H-M   'P 1'
#
loop_
_entity.id
_entity.type
_entity.pdbx_description
1 polymer ?
#
loop_
_entity_poly.entity_id
_entity_poly.type
_entity_poly.pdbx_seq_one_letter_code
_entity_poly.pdbx_strand_id
1 'polypeptide(L)'
;MTYELNLENLRPYLELTDTHKHQCRELYYTPIKDKELEYKYVKRTDDILKRTDTIGCGQACECFLTFDAISLTANYTALVFSLCGISHPLHLVIYASAVEDARVADIAEFLTDILVNLVRHELTRLPMFPVTFVLLHNNVISQNVMRTISLKPKYSQMFKKYLFVLDATFWRYYNMHIPYIQNAWLDIMHTEITKDNIPDIFPQHAAMAKIKHLGFMEEFVKSYLGLAKMLLATKATVMLRHCTLERVDDFVKIIRANMKIFKSDTVTRQQVFQLLRAVIIIYDH
;
A
#
# COMPACT_ATOMS: atom_id res chain seq x y z
N MET A 1 18.63 21.94 19.37
CA MET A 1 17.49 22.45 18.59
C MET A 1 16.93 21.31 17.75
N THR A 2 15.81 20.73 18.16
CA THR A 2 15.03 19.82 17.31
C THR A 2 14.40 20.64 16.20
N TYR A 3 14.82 20.41 14.95
CA TYR A 3 14.18 21.03 13.80
C TYR A 3 12.73 20.52 13.73
N GLU A 4 11.76 21.36 14.05
CA GLU A 4 10.37 21.09 13.73
C GLU A 4 10.19 21.27 12.23
N LEU A 5 9.66 20.23 11.58
CA LEU A 5 9.32 20.31 10.17
C LEU A 5 8.25 21.39 10.00
N ASN A 6 8.53 22.36 9.15
CA ASN A 6 7.57 23.39 8.78
C ASN A 6 6.77 22.89 7.56
N LEU A 7 5.44 22.78 7.70
CA LEU A 7 4.54 22.28 6.64
C LEU A 7 4.59 23.15 5.39
N GLU A 8 4.71 24.46 5.57
CA GLU A 8 4.75 25.46 4.51
C GLU A 8 5.98 25.29 3.59
N ASN A 9 7.01 24.57 4.05
CA ASN A 9 8.18 24.24 3.23
C ASN A 9 7.98 22.98 2.36
N LEU A 10 6.91 22.21 2.57
CA LEU A 10 6.60 21.04 1.79
C LEU A 10 5.92 21.45 0.49
N ARG A 11 6.52 21.12 -0.64
CA ARG A 11 5.92 21.33 -1.97
C ARG A 11 4.46 20.85 -2.07
N PRO A 12 4.09 19.62 -1.64
CA PRO A 12 2.70 19.18 -1.76
C PRO A 12 1.72 20.01 -0.90
N TYR A 13 2.18 20.63 0.19
CA TYR A 13 1.35 21.56 0.98
C TYR A 13 1.08 22.86 0.22
N LEU A 14 2.06 23.36 -0.53
CA LEU A 14 1.90 24.59 -1.32
C LEU A 14 0.88 24.43 -2.45
N GLU A 15 0.74 23.22 -2.97
CA GLU A 15 -0.19 22.84 -4.04
C GLU A 15 -1.66 22.73 -3.57
N LEU A 16 -1.90 22.74 -2.25
CA LEU A 16 -3.25 22.71 -1.68
C LEU A 16 -4.00 24.06 -1.84
N THR A 17 -5.33 23.97 -1.86
CA THR A 17 -6.22 25.13 -1.71
C THR A 17 -6.08 25.75 -0.32
N ASP A 18 -6.43 27.03 -0.14
CA ASP A 18 -6.34 27.70 1.17
C ASP A 18 -7.18 27.01 2.26
N THR A 19 -8.34 26.48 1.88
CA THR A 19 -9.19 25.69 2.78
C THR A 19 -8.48 24.41 3.24
N HIS A 20 -7.89 23.66 2.33
CA HIS A 20 -7.17 22.42 2.66
C HIS A 20 -5.88 22.72 3.45
N LYS A 21 -5.16 23.79 3.13
CA LYS A 21 -4.00 24.25 3.92
C LYS A 21 -4.38 24.47 5.37
N HIS A 22 -5.46 25.20 5.63
CA HIS A 22 -5.94 25.45 6.98
C HIS A 22 -6.28 24.15 7.72
N GLN A 23 -7.02 23.25 7.08
CA GLN A 23 -7.37 21.94 7.65
C GLN A 23 -6.14 21.07 7.96
N CYS A 24 -5.21 20.95 7.02
CA CYS A 24 -3.96 20.21 7.21
C CYS A 24 -3.13 20.80 8.35
N ARG A 25 -3.08 22.13 8.47
CA ARG A 25 -2.37 22.82 9.54
C ARG A 25 -2.96 22.51 10.92
N GLU A 26 -4.27 22.62 11.08
CA GLU A 26 -4.97 22.28 12.33
C GLU A 26 -4.71 20.82 12.73
N LEU A 27 -4.81 19.88 11.78
CA LEU A 27 -4.54 18.47 12.03
C LEU A 27 -3.08 18.19 12.40
N TYR A 28 -2.13 18.88 11.76
CA TYR A 28 -0.71 18.68 12.04
C TYR A 28 -0.28 19.26 13.38
N TYR A 29 -0.87 20.36 13.84
CA TYR A 29 -0.53 20.92 15.14
C TYR A 29 -1.39 20.35 16.30
N THR A 30 -2.36 19.49 16.00
CA THR A 30 -3.09 18.74 17.02
C THR A 30 -2.12 17.84 17.83
N PRO A 31 -2.20 17.83 19.17
CA PRO A 31 -1.34 17.01 20.02
C PRO A 31 -1.40 15.52 19.67
N ILE A 32 -0.22 14.89 19.58
CA ILE A 32 -0.06 13.47 19.32
C ILE A 32 -0.06 12.72 20.66
N LYS A 33 -0.62 11.50 20.70
CA LYS A 33 -0.60 10.64 21.89
C LYS A 33 0.85 10.31 22.30
N ASP A 34 1.14 10.27 23.59
CA ASP A 34 2.50 10.02 24.10
C ASP A 34 3.15 8.76 23.53
N LYS A 35 2.38 7.66 23.40
CA LYS A 35 2.89 6.41 22.80
C LYS A 35 3.29 6.56 21.34
N GLU A 36 2.53 7.31 20.55
CA GLU A 36 2.82 7.56 19.14
C GLU A 36 4.10 8.41 19.00
N LEU A 37 4.27 9.39 19.89
CA LEU A 37 5.50 10.18 20.01
C LEU A 37 6.68 9.33 20.48
N GLU A 38 6.53 8.49 21.49
CA GLU A 38 7.61 7.66 22.04
C GLU A 38 8.14 6.67 20.98
N TYR A 39 7.22 5.92 20.37
CA TYR A 39 7.56 4.86 19.44
C TYR A 39 7.64 5.31 17.98
N LYS A 40 7.42 6.60 17.69
CA LYS A 40 7.52 7.24 16.36
C LYS A 40 6.66 6.53 15.31
N TYR A 41 5.39 6.31 15.65
CA TYR A 41 4.39 5.79 14.72
C TYR A 41 3.11 6.64 14.78
N VAL A 42 2.34 6.62 13.70
CA VAL A 42 1.01 7.19 13.63
C VAL A 42 0.04 6.06 13.34
N LYS A 43 -1.11 6.10 14.01
CA LYS A 43 -2.21 5.15 13.81
C LYS A 43 -3.50 5.92 13.57
N ARG A 44 -4.14 5.70 12.43
CA ARG A 44 -5.20 6.57 11.91
C ARG A 44 -6.59 5.97 11.98
N THR A 45 -6.77 4.77 12.53
CA THR A 45 -8.07 4.10 12.61
C THR A 45 -9.16 4.99 13.19
N ASP A 46 -8.87 5.68 14.31
CA ASP A 46 -9.86 6.54 14.98
C ASP A 46 -10.19 7.79 14.13
N ASP A 47 -9.20 8.36 13.43
CA ASP A 47 -9.39 9.52 12.56
C ASP A 47 -10.21 9.16 11.32
N ILE A 48 -9.89 8.01 10.70
CA ILE A 48 -10.64 7.45 9.58
C ILE A 48 -12.10 7.23 9.97
N LEU A 49 -12.35 6.65 11.15
CA LEU A 49 -13.72 6.44 11.66
C LEU A 49 -14.52 7.73 11.76
N LYS A 50 -13.92 8.79 12.32
CA LYS A 50 -14.58 10.10 12.45
C LYS A 50 -14.87 10.77 11.10
N ARG A 51 -14.07 10.44 10.08
CA ARG A 51 -14.15 11.03 8.74
C ARG A 51 -14.92 10.18 7.75
N THR A 52 -15.43 9.01 8.14
CA THR A 52 -16.05 8.04 7.22
C THR A 52 -17.09 8.68 6.29
N ASP A 53 -17.96 9.54 6.83
CA ASP A 53 -19.00 10.22 6.05
C ASP A 53 -18.44 11.22 5.01
N THR A 54 -17.25 11.77 5.28
CA THR A 54 -16.56 12.74 4.42
C THR A 54 -15.58 12.10 3.43
N ILE A 55 -15.23 10.81 3.61
CA ILE A 55 -14.29 10.07 2.76
C ILE A 55 -14.93 9.73 1.38
N GLY A 56 -16.13 10.24 1.09
CA GLY A 56 -16.82 10.08 -0.19
C GLY A 56 -17.41 8.68 -0.40
N CYS A 57 -17.32 7.83 0.63
CA CYS A 57 -17.84 6.48 0.61
C CYS A 57 -19.24 6.48 1.23
N GLY A 58 -20.25 6.92 0.48
CA GLY A 58 -21.66 6.88 0.92
C GLY A 58 -22.20 5.46 1.17
N GLN A 59 -21.40 4.44 0.86
CA GLN A 59 -21.62 3.01 1.10
C GLN A 59 -20.27 2.34 1.41
N ALA A 60 -20.29 1.06 1.81
CA ALA A 60 -19.07 0.29 2.06
C ALA A 60 -18.14 0.33 0.82
N CYS A 61 -16.89 0.74 1.03
CA CYS A 61 -15.88 0.84 -0.01
C CYS A 61 -14.95 -0.36 0.06
N GLU A 62 -15.09 -1.30 -0.87
CA GLU A 62 -14.18 -2.45 -0.94
C GLU A 62 -12.75 -1.99 -1.20
N CYS A 63 -11.85 -2.52 -0.39
CA CYS A 63 -10.45 -2.14 -0.37
C CYS A 63 -9.56 -3.38 -0.48
N PHE A 64 -8.32 -3.14 -0.89
CA PHE A 64 -7.21 -4.04 -0.60
C PHE A 64 -6.30 -3.42 0.45
N LEU A 65 -5.65 -4.28 1.22
CA LEU A 65 -4.60 -3.90 2.14
C LEU A 65 -3.25 -3.96 1.43
N THR A 66 -2.37 -3.04 1.75
CA THR A 66 -0.99 -3.06 1.26
C THR A 66 -0.05 -2.53 2.33
N PHE A 67 1.21 -2.92 2.22
CA PHE A 67 2.27 -2.38 3.06
C PHE A 67 3.55 -2.18 2.25
N ASP A 68 4.38 -1.25 2.69
CA ASP A 68 5.68 -0.97 2.09
C ASP A 68 6.72 -0.63 3.16
N ALA A 69 7.97 -0.98 2.86
CA ALA A 69 9.17 -0.59 3.61
C ALA A 69 10.02 0.34 2.74
N ILE A 70 9.87 1.63 2.99
CA ILE A 70 10.49 2.68 2.21
C ILE A 70 11.82 3.03 2.86
N SER A 71 12.93 2.57 2.29
CA SER A 71 14.25 3.09 2.69
C SER A 71 14.33 4.59 2.37
N LEU A 72 14.61 5.40 3.38
CA LEU A 72 14.67 6.86 3.31
C LEU A 72 16.09 7.38 3.43
N THR A 73 16.88 6.79 4.32
CA THR A 73 18.32 7.02 4.45
C THR A 73 19.03 5.68 4.68
N ALA A 74 20.35 5.69 4.85
CA ALA A 74 21.11 4.50 5.21
C ALA A 74 20.77 3.94 6.61
N ASN A 75 20.11 4.74 7.46
CA ASN A 75 19.82 4.38 8.85
C ASN A 75 18.32 4.24 9.15
N TYR A 76 17.46 4.76 8.27
CA TYR A 76 16.03 4.87 8.55
C TYR A 76 15.17 4.37 7.40
N THR A 77 14.24 3.50 7.77
CA THR A 77 13.18 2.98 6.92
C THR A 77 11.82 3.45 7.45
N ALA A 78 10.94 3.90 6.56
CA ALA A 78 9.54 4.12 6.88
C ALA A 78 8.74 2.86 6.57
N LEU A 79 7.92 2.42 7.52
CA LEU A 79 6.93 1.38 7.30
C LEU A 79 5.58 2.03 7.12
N VAL A 80 4.87 1.70 6.04
CA VAL A 80 3.56 2.27 5.74
C VAL A 80 2.59 1.15 5.44
N PHE A 81 1.41 1.18 6.06
CA PHE A 81 0.32 0.26 5.81
C PHE A 81 -0.90 1.07 5.37
N SER A 82 -1.50 0.68 4.24
CA SER A 82 -2.56 1.44 3.62
C SER A 82 -3.74 0.57 3.20
N LEU A 83 -4.94 1.16 3.23
CA LEU A 83 -6.13 0.66 2.57
C LEU A 83 -6.32 1.42 1.27
N CYS A 84 -6.46 0.70 0.16
CA CYS A 84 -6.68 1.30 -1.15
C CYS A 84 -8.00 0.80 -1.73
N GLY A 85 -8.85 1.73 -2.19
CA GLY A 85 -10.13 1.39 -2.79
C GLY A 85 -9.96 0.65 -4.12
N ILE A 86 -10.81 -0.35 -4.37
CA ILE A 86 -10.78 -1.13 -5.62
C ILE A 86 -11.50 -0.41 -6.74
N SER A 87 -12.65 0.22 -6.47
CA SER A 87 -13.42 0.96 -7.47
C SER A 87 -13.48 2.46 -7.17
N HIS A 88 -12.69 2.90 -6.19
CA HIS A 88 -12.61 4.27 -5.72
C HIS A 88 -11.14 4.69 -5.65
N PRO A 89 -10.79 5.95 -5.97
CA PRO A 89 -9.41 6.46 -5.87
C PRO A 89 -8.87 6.53 -4.44
N LEU A 90 -9.61 6.01 -3.45
CA LEU A 90 -9.30 6.05 -2.03
C LEU A 90 -7.91 5.48 -1.71
N HIS A 91 -7.10 6.21 -0.94
CA HIS A 91 -5.85 5.73 -0.37
C HIS A 91 -5.73 6.23 1.07
N LEU A 92 -5.97 5.35 2.04
CA LEU A 92 -5.94 5.66 3.47
C LEU A 92 -4.75 4.99 4.14
N VAL A 93 -3.84 5.78 4.71
CA VAL A 93 -2.77 5.24 5.55
C VAL A 93 -3.34 4.93 6.94
N ILE A 94 -3.38 3.65 7.30
CA ILE A 94 -3.89 3.19 8.61
C ILE A 94 -2.82 3.19 9.69
N TYR A 95 -1.57 2.95 9.29
CA TYR A 95 -0.42 2.93 10.18
C TYR A 95 0.83 3.36 9.40
N ALA A 96 1.64 4.20 10.02
CA ALA A 96 2.97 4.51 9.52
C ALA A 96 3.96 4.60 10.68
N SER A 97 5.20 4.14 10.50
CA SER A 97 6.26 4.28 11.50
C SER A 97 7.59 4.63 10.88
N ALA A 98 8.38 5.42 11.61
CA ALA A 98 9.79 5.63 11.32
C ALA A 98 10.61 4.63 12.13
N VAL A 99 11.44 3.83 11.47
CA VAL A 99 12.23 2.77 12.06
C VAL A 99 13.71 3.07 11.89
N GLU A 100 14.50 2.79 12.92
CA GLU A 100 15.96 2.81 12.83
C GLU A 100 16.44 1.41 12.48
N ASP A 101 17.09 1.27 11.33
CA ASP A 101 17.41 -0.03 10.72
C ASP A 101 18.30 -0.87 11.65
N ALA A 102 19.26 -0.22 12.34
CA ALA A 102 20.14 -0.88 13.31
C ALA A 102 19.41 -1.48 14.53
N ARG A 103 18.17 -1.06 14.82
CA ARG A 103 17.37 -1.59 15.92
C ARG A 103 16.42 -2.71 15.52
N VAL A 104 16.32 -3.01 14.22
CA VAL A 104 15.42 -4.04 13.71
C VAL A 104 16.23 -5.16 13.09
N ALA A 105 16.27 -6.30 13.80
CA ALA A 105 17.02 -7.47 13.37
C ALA A 105 16.45 -8.08 12.07
N ASP A 106 15.12 -8.15 11.95
CA ASP A 106 14.44 -8.62 10.74
C ASP A 106 13.23 -7.72 10.43
N ILE A 107 13.35 -6.95 9.35
CA ILE A 107 12.31 -6.01 8.91
C ILE A 107 11.03 -6.73 8.44
N ALA A 108 11.17 -7.93 7.86
CA ALA A 108 10.03 -8.70 7.39
C ALA A 108 9.27 -9.33 8.56
N GLU A 109 9.97 -9.81 9.59
CA GLU A 109 9.30 -10.25 10.83
C GLU A 109 8.58 -9.09 11.52
N PHE A 110 9.23 -7.93 11.63
CA PHE A 110 8.64 -6.75 12.23
C PHE A 110 7.40 -6.25 11.46
N LEU A 111 7.45 -6.19 10.13
CA LEU A 111 6.30 -5.92 9.28
C LEU A 111 5.17 -6.94 9.48
N THR A 112 5.52 -8.22 9.59
CA THR A 112 4.53 -9.30 9.81
C THR A 112 3.79 -9.10 11.11
N ASP A 113 4.48 -8.77 12.19
CA ASP A 113 3.85 -8.55 13.50
C ASP A 113 2.94 -7.32 13.51
N ILE A 114 3.33 -6.24 12.84
CA ILE A 114 2.46 -5.08 12.63
C ILE A 114 1.23 -5.48 11.81
N LEU A 115 1.41 -6.18 10.69
CA LEU A 115 0.32 -6.64 9.83
C LEU A 115 -0.69 -7.50 10.60
N VAL A 116 -0.22 -8.44 11.41
CA VAL A 116 -1.04 -9.29 12.28
C VAL A 116 -1.84 -8.43 13.27
N ASN A 117 -1.22 -7.43 13.88
CA ASN A 117 -1.90 -6.53 14.80
C ASN A 117 -3.00 -5.73 14.09
N LEU A 118 -2.68 -5.14 12.93
CA LEU A 118 -3.63 -4.37 12.12
C LEU A 118 -4.84 -5.22 11.70
N VAL A 119 -4.60 -6.43 11.20
CA VAL A 119 -5.68 -7.34 10.78
C VAL A 119 -6.55 -7.75 11.95
N ARG A 120 -5.97 -7.96 13.13
CA ARG A 120 -6.72 -8.42 14.32
C ARG A 120 -7.51 -7.29 14.98
N HIS A 121 -6.92 -6.10 15.09
CA HIS A 121 -7.43 -5.04 15.97
C HIS A 121 -7.91 -3.78 15.23
N GLU A 122 -7.36 -3.47 14.06
CA GLU A 122 -7.67 -2.22 13.36
C GLU A 122 -8.68 -2.40 12.24
N LEU A 123 -8.44 -3.36 11.34
CA LEU A 123 -9.35 -3.60 10.23
C LEU A 123 -10.74 -4.03 10.70
N THR A 124 -10.83 -4.76 11.82
CA THR A 124 -12.09 -5.16 12.43
C THR A 124 -12.92 -3.97 12.94
N ARG A 125 -12.27 -2.84 13.21
CA ARG A 125 -12.92 -1.58 13.62
C ARG A 125 -13.34 -0.73 12.42
N LEU A 126 -12.96 -1.10 11.20
CA LEU A 126 -13.23 -0.35 9.97
C LEU A 126 -14.21 -1.13 9.04
N PRO A 127 -15.46 -1.40 9.48
CA PRO A 127 -16.40 -2.24 8.72
C PRO A 127 -16.80 -1.64 7.37
N MET A 128 -16.67 -0.31 7.22
CA MET A 128 -16.95 0.41 5.96
C MET A 128 -15.88 0.21 4.89
N PHE A 129 -14.73 -0.38 5.25
CA PHE A 129 -13.62 -0.64 4.33
C PHE A 129 -13.29 -2.15 4.29
N PRO A 130 -14.21 -3.00 3.80
CA PRO A 130 -13.97 -4.44 3.76
C PRO A 130 -12.75 -4.76 2.91
N VAL A 131 -11.80 -5.47 3.51
CA VAL A 131 -10.56 -5.91 2.84
C VAL A 131 -10.75 -7.29 2.22
N THR A 132 -10.58 -7.38 0.92
CA THR A 132 -10.71 -8.64 0.16
C THR A 132 -9.39 -9.36 -0.08
N PHE A 133 -8.30 -8.61 -0.29
CA PHE A 133 -6.98 -9.18 -0.57
C PHE A 133 -5.86 -8.24 -0.09
N VAL A 134 -4.64 -8.76 -0.09
CA VAL A 134 -3.42 -8.02 0.20
C VAL A 134 -2.60 -7.89 -1.09
N LEU A 135 -2.34 -6.67 -1.54
CA LEU A 135 -1.52 -6.39 -2.72
C LEU A 135 -0.14 -5.88 -2.29
N LEU A 136 0.93 -6.50 -2.77
CA LEU A 136 2.30 -6.23 -2.32
C LEU A 136 3.22 -6.03 -3.52
N HIS A 137 4.23 -5.17 -3.39
CA HIS A 137 5.29 -5.14 -4.40
C HIS A 137 6.00 -6.49 -4.47
N ASN A 138 6.38 -6.92 -5.67
CA ASN A 138 7.17 -8.14 -5.86
C ASN A 138 8.65 -7.89 -5.48
N ASN A 139 8.94 -7.90 -4.19
CA ASN A 139 10.27 -7.72 -3.63
C ASN A 139 10.58 -8.76 -2.53
N VAL A 140 11.85 -8.84 -2.13
CA VAL A 140 12.33 -9.82 -1.13
C VAL A 140 11.64 -9.67 0.22
N ILE A 141 11.32 -8.44 0.64
CA ILE A 141 10.66 -8.17 1.92
C ILE A 141 9.25 -8.75 1.90
N SER A 142 8.45 -8.43 0.87
CA SER A 142 7.09 -8.97 0.68
C SER A 142 7.09 -10.50 0.64
N GLN A 143 8.03 -11.10 -0.09
CA GLN A 143 8.17 -12.56 -0.15
C GLN A 143 8.51 -13.17 1.21
N ASN A 144 9.39 -12.54 1.98
CA ASN A 144 9.73 -12.98 3.33
C ASN A 144 8.56 -12.83 4.31
N VAL A 145 7.78 -11.75 4.23
CA VAL A 145 6.54 -11.58 5.02
C VAL A 145 5.55 -12.72 4.72
N MET A 146 5.29 -13.00 3.43
CA MET A 146 4.41 -14.12 3.04
C MET A 146 4.94 -15.48 3.53
N ARG A 147 6.25 -15.69 3.48
CA ARG A 147 6.90 -16.90 4.02
C ARG A 147 6.67 -17.01 5.53
N THR A 148 6.91 -15.94 6.28
CA THR A 148 6.70 -15.90 7.75
C THR A 148 5.25 -16.19 8.12
N ILE A 149 4.30 -15.60 7.40
CA ILE A 149 2.85 -15.87 7.57
C ILE A 149 2.55 -17.34 7.33
N SER A 150 3.11 -17.92 6.27
CA SER A 150 2.87 -19.32 5.88
C SER A 150 3.46 -20.32 6.88
N LEU A 151 4.66 -20.03 7.40
CA LEU A 151 5.38 -20.92 8.32
C LEU A 151 4.83 -20.90 9.75
N LYS A 152 4.22 -19.79 10.19
CA LYS A 152 3.65 -19.65 11.54
C LYS A 152 2.16 -20.07 11.51
N PRO A 153 1.75 -21.22 12.10
CA PRO A 153 0.38 -21.74 11.95
C PRO A 153 -0.73 -20.77 12.37
N LYS A 154 -0.49 -20.04 13.48
CA LYS A 154 -1.42 -19.02 13.99
C LYS A 154 -1.63 -17.88 12.99
N TYR A 155 -0.59 -17.50 12.26
CA TYR A 155 -0.67 -16.44 11.25
C TYR A 155 -1.34 -16.98 9.99
N SER A 156 -0.90 -18.13 9.49
CA SER A 156 -1.53 -18.81 8.34
C SER A 156 -3.04 -18.96 8.49
N GLN A 157 -3.53 -19.39 9.66
CA GLN A 157 -4.98 -19.48 9.92
C GLN A 157 -5.69 -18.13 9.83
N MET A 158 -5.11 -17.07 10.40
CA MET A 158 -5.67 -15.72 10.35
C MET A 158 -5.75 -15.19 8.91
N PHE A 159 -4.70 -15.46 8.12
CA PHE A 159 -4.56 -14.91 6.78
C PHE A 159 -5.20 -15.76 5.69
N LYS A 160 -5.69 -16.96 6.01
CA LYS A 160 -6.33 -17.89 5.05
C LYS A 160 -7.46 -17.28 4.22
N LYS A 161 -8.16 -16.27 4.75
CA LYS A 161 -9.25 -15.59 4.05
C LYS A 161 -8.81 -14.52 3.05
N TYR A 162 -7.55 -14.09 3.10
CA TYR A 162 -7.01 -13.08 2.20
C TYR A 162 -6.21 -13.75 1.09
N LEU A 163 -6.43 -13.32 -0.14
CA LEU A 163 -5.51 -13.61 -1.23
C LEU A 163 -4.31 -12.65 -1.12
N PHE A 164 -3.10 -13.17 -1.23
CA PHE A 164 -1.91 -12.35 -1.44
C PHE A 164 -1.65 -12.25 -2.94
N VAL A 165 -1.50 -11.03 -3.43
CA VAL A 165 -1.21 -10.73 -4.83
C VAL A 165 0.08 -9.94 -4.87
N LEU A 166 1.02 -10.36 -5.71
CA LEU A 166 2.20 -9.59 -6.01
C LEU A 166 1.94 -8.70 -7.22
N ASP A 167 2.18 -7.41 -7.05
CA ASP A 167 2.10 -6.42 -8.11
C ASP A 167 3.19 -6.71 -9.16
N ALA A 168 2.78 -6.71 -10.42
CA ALA A 168 3.64 -7.06 -11.55
C ALA A 168 4.13 -5.84 -12.35
N THR A 169 3.87 -4.62 -11.86
CA THR A 169 4.22 -3.37 -12.53
C THR A 169 5.73 -3.23 -12.71
N PHE A 170 6.53 -3.55 -11.69
CA PHE A 170 8.01 -3.54 -11.80
C PHE A 170 8.52 -4.44 -12.93
N TRP A 171 8.01 -5.67 -13.00
CA TRP A 171 8.40 -6.63 -14.04
C TRP A 171 7.93 -6.20 -15.43
N ARG A 172 6.73 -5.61 -15.53
CA ARG A 172 6.26 -5.01 -16.78
C ARG A 172 7.23 -3.93 -17.27
N TYR A 173 7.67 -3.02 -16.38
CA TYR A 173 8.63 -1.97 -16.74
C TYR A 173 9.96 -2.54 -17.20
N TYR A 174 10.52 -3.51 -16.46
CA TYR A 174 11.80 -4.14 -16.81
C TYR A 174 11.74 -4.86 -18.17
N ASN A 175 10.57 -5.37 -18.54
CA ASN A 175 10.34 -6.10 -19.79
C ASN A 175 9.54 -5.28 -20.82
N MET A 176 9.62 -3.95 -20.76
CA MET A 176 8.87 -3.07 -21.67
C MET A 176 9.19 -3.28 -23.16
N HIS A 177 10.37 -3.80 -23.44
CA HIS A 177 10.87 -4.08 -24.78
C HIS A 177 10.30 -5.37 -25.40
N ILE A 178 9.56 -6.19 -24.64
CA ILE A 178 8.98 -7.45 -25.12
C ILE A 178 7.49 -7.21 -25.46
N PRO A 179 7.10 -7.17 -26.75
CA PRO A 179 5.74 -6.80 -27.16
C PRO A 179 4.65 -7.70 -26.57
N TYR A 180 4.91 -9.01 -26.48
CA TYR A 180 3.97 -9.96 -25.90
C TYR A 180 3.60 -9.61 -24.46
N ILE A 181 4.58 -9.17 -23.64
CA ILE A 181 4.35 -8.84 -22.23
C ILE A 181 3.46 -7.60 -22.12
N GLN A 182 3.66 -6.61 -22.97
CA GLN A 182 2.81 -5.41 -23.00
C GLN A 182 1.39 -5.74 -23.44
N ASN A 183 1.22 -6.57 -24.48
CA ASN A 183 -0.09 -6.98 -24.96
C ASN A 183 -0.84 -7.82 -23.91
N ALA A 184 -0.20 -8.84 -23.34
CA ALA A 184 -0.80 -9.67 -22.29
C ALA A 184 -1.18 -8.85 -21.04
N TRP A 185 -0.37 -7.84 -20.68
CA TRP A 185 -0.72 -6.92 -19.61
C TRP A 185 -1.97 -6.11 -19.95
N LEU A 186 -2.03 -5.50 -21.14
CA LEU A 186 -3.19 -4.74 -21.59
C LEU A 186 -4.44 -5.63 -21.62
N ASP A 187 -4.35 -6.81 -22.20
CA ASP A 187 -5.46 -7.76 -22.29
C ASP A 187 -5.99 -8.15 -20.90
N ILE A 188 -5.12 -8.44 -19.93
CA ILE A 188 -5.54 -8.83 -18.57
C ILE A 188 -6.03 -7.63 -17.76
N MET A 189 -5.35 -6.49 -17.83
CA MET A 189 -5.60 -5.36 -16.92
C MET A 189 -6.68 -4.41 -17.44
N HIS A 190 -6.81 -4.24 -18.76
CA HIS A 190 -7.72 -3.28 -19.37
C HIS A 190 -9.00 -3.90 -19.91
N THR A 191 -9.09 -5.23 -20.01
CA THR A 191 -10.36 -5.89 -20.37
C THR A 191 -11.30 -5.90 -19.18
N GLU A 192 -12.59 -5.71 -19.45
CA GLU A 192 -13.65 -5.96 -18.49
C GLU A 192 -13.81 -7.48 -18.31
N ILE A 193 -13.32 -8.00 -17.19
CA ILE A 193 -13.31 -9.43 -16.92
C ILE A 193 -14.67 -9.86 -16.36
N THR A 194 -15.21 -10.94 -16.93
CA THR A 194 -16.45 -11.60 -16.51
C THR A 194 -16.19 -13.08 -16.27
N LYS A 195 -17.17 -13.81 -15.73
CA LYS A 195 -17.06 -15.27 -15.61
C LYS A 195 -16.96 -15.95 -16.97
N ASP A 196 -17.55 -15.34 -18.01
CA ASP A 196 -17.68 -15.92 -19.34
C ASP A 196 -16.40 -15.78 -20.17
N ASN A 197 -15.63 -14.69 -19.99
CA ASN A 197 -14.41 -14.45 -20.78
C ASN A 197 -13.11 -14.92 -20.10
N ILE A 198 -13.16 -15.33 -18.82
CA ILE A 198 -12.00 -15.91 -18.13
C ILE A 198 -11.37 -17.10 -18.88
N PRO A 199 -12.16 -18.07 -19.42
CA PRO A 199 -11.61 -19.21 -20.16
C PRO A 199 -10.87 -18.82 -21.44
N ASP A 200 -11.16 -17.65 -22.00
CA ASP A 200 -10.53 -17.18 -23.23
C ASP A 200 -9.25 -16.41 -22.93
N ILE A 201 -9.28 -15.51 -21.94
CA ILE A 201 -8.17 -14.58 -21.65
C ILE A 201 -7.02 -15.29 -20.93
N PHE A 202 -7.29 -15.89 -19.76
CA PHE A 202 -6.22 -16.35 -18.88
C PHE A 202 -5.50 -17.61 -19.38
N PRO A 203 -6.20 -18.67 -19.88
CA PRO A 203 -5.55 -19.86 -20.39
C PRO A 203 -4.62 -19.59 -21.58
N GLN A 204 -5.01 -18.69 -22.48
CA GLN A 204 -4.17 -18.28 -23.61
C GLN A 204 -2.84 -17.68 -23.13
N HIS A 205 -2.89 -16.72 -22.21
CA HIS A 205 -1.68 -16.09 -21.69
C HIS A 205 -0.85 -17.04 -20.81
N ALA A 206 -1.49 -17.95 -20.07
CA ALA A 206 -0.79 -18.98 -19.29
C ALA A 206 -0.01 -19.94 -20.19
N ALA A 207 -0.62 -20.42 -21.28
CA ALA A 207 0.04 -21.30 -22.25
C ALA A 207 1.20 -20.58 -22.94
N MET A 208 0.98 -19.33 -23.36
CA MET A 208 2.00 -18.54 -24.06
C MET A 208 3.17 -18.14 -23.16
N ALA A 209 2.92 -17.82 -21.88
CA ALA A 209 3.97 -17.58 -20.90
C ALA A 209 4.90 -18.80 -20.74
N LYS A 210 4.31 -19.99 -20.66
CA LYS A 210 5.04 -21.26 -20.57
C LYS A 210 5.87 -21.54 -21.83
N ILE A 211 5.28 -21.37 -23.02
CA ILE A 211 5.98 -21.58 -24.31
C ILE A 211 7.17 -20.64 -24.45
N LYS A 212 7.04 -19.39 -23.98
CA LYS A 212 8.10 -18.38 -24.04
C LYS A 212 9.06 -18.44 -22.86
N HIS A 213 8.89 -19.38 -21.93
CA HIS A 213 9.67 -19.51 -20.69
C HIS A 213 9.71 -18.22 -19.85
N LEU A 214 8.59 -17.50 -19.79
CA LEU A 214 8.45 -16.25 -19.06
C LEU A 214 7.88 -16.52 -17.66
N GLY A 215 8.74 -16.97 -16.74
CA GLY A 215 8.32 -17.38 -15.39
C GLY A 215 7.54 -16.29 -14.62
N PHE A 216 7.94 -15.03 -14.74
CA PHE A 216 7.21 -13.93 -14.10
C PHE A 216 5.80 -13.74 -14.70
N MET A 217 5.62 -14.00 -16.00
CA MET A 217 4.30 -13.93 -16.65
C MET A 217 3.41 -15.07 -16.16
N GLU A 218 3.96 -16.25 -15.93
CA GLU A 218 3.20 -17.36 -15.33
C GLU A 218 2.67 -16.96 -13.94
N GLU A 219 3.51 -16.33 -13.12
CA GLU A 219 3.11 -15.83 -11.80
C GLU A 219 2.06 -14.71 -11.88
N PHE A 220 2.25 -13.75 -12.79
CA PHE A 220 1.30 -12.66 -13.03
C PHE A 220 -0.08 -13.21 -13.45
N VAL A 221 -0.12 -14.03 -14.50
CA VAL A 221 -1.38 -14.61 -15.04
C VAL A 221 -2.09 -15.41 -13.96
N LYS A 222 -1.36 -16.24 -13.20
CA LYS A 222 -1.93 -17.05 -12.12
C LYS A 222 -2.50 -16.20 -10.98
N SER A 223 -1.75 -15.20 -10.52
CA SER A 223 -2.16 -14.34 -9.40
C SER A 223 -3.38 -13.51 -9.75
N TYR A 224 -3.39 -12.90 -10.94
CA TYR A 224 -4.50 -12.07 -11.38
C TYR A 224 -5.73 -12.89 -11.80
N LEU A 225 -5.58 -14.15 -12.24
CA LEU A 225 -6.70 -15.07 -12.39
C LEU A 225 -7.36 -15.36 -11.04
N GLY A 226 -6.55 -15.63 -10.00
CA GLY A 226 -7.04 -15.82 -8.63
C GLY A 226 -7.79 -14.60 -8.11
N LEU A 227 -7.23 -13.41 -8.34
CA LEU A 227 -7.84 -12.14 -7.97
C LEU A 227 -9.16 -11.90 -8.70
N ALA A 228 -9.20 -12.12 -10.02
CA ALA A 228 -10.42 -11.97 -10.82
C ALA A 228 -11.54 -12.89 -10.31
N LYS A 229 -11.23 -14.17 -10.07
CA LYS A 229 -12.21 -15.14 -9.53
C LYS A 229 -12.72 -14.73 -8.16
N MET A 230 -11.85 -14.25 -7.28
CA MET A 230 -12.23 -13.77 -5.95
C MET A 230 -13.18 -12.57 -6.05
N LEU A 231 -12.87 -11.57 -6.88
CA LEU A 231 -13.70 -10.37 -7.01
C LEU A 231 -15.03 -10.66 -7.73
N LEU A 232 -15.05 -11.57 -8.70
CA LEU A 232 -16.28 -12.02 -9.38
C LEU A 232 -17.18 -12.93 -8.52
N ALA A 233 -16.76 -13.29 -7.31
CA ALA A 233 -17.63 -13.96 -6.36
C ALA A 233 -18.76 -13.03 -5.87
N THR A 234 -18.48 -11.71 -5.78
CA THR A 234 -19.42 -10.69 -5.33
C THR A 234 -19.82 -9.70 -6.42
N LYS A 235 -19.11 -9.68 -7.56
CA LYS A 235 -19.36 -8.76 -8.68
C LYS A 235 -19.73 -9.48 -9.97
N ALA A 236 -20.47 -8.79 -10.85
CA ALA A 236 -20.76 -9.26 -12.21
C ALA A 236 -19.53 -9.10 -13.13
N THR A 237 -18.84 -7.97 -13.02
CA THR A 237 -17.69 -7.59 -13.86
C THR A 237 -16.59 -7.00 -12.99
N VAL A 238 -15.33 -7.12 -13.43
CA VAL A 238 -14.17 -6.57 -12.73
C VAL A 238 -13.15 -5.98 -13.69
N MET A 239 -12.56 -4.85 -13.29
CA MET A 239 -11.49 -4.17 -14.02
C MET A 239 -10.21 -4.25 -13.20
N LEU A 240 -9.29 -5.15 -13.59
CA LEU A 240 -8.10 -5.46 -12.79
C LEU A 240 -7.10 -4.30 -12.72
N ARG A 241 -7.11 -3.36 -13.69
CA ARG A 241 -6.33 -2.11 -13.63
C ARG A 241 -6.59 -1.24 -12.40
N HIS A 242 -7.68 -1.44 -11.68
CA HIS A 242 -7.91 -0.69 -10.44
C HIS A 242 -7.24 -1.33 -9.21
N CYS A 243 -6.71 -2.54 -9.37
CA CYS A 243 -5.97 -3.31 -8.37
C CYS A 243 -4.46 -3.21 -8.63
N THR A 244 -3.91 -2.00 -8.56
CA THR A 244 -2.49 -1.70 -8.77
C THR A 244 -1.91 -0.92 -7.60
N LEU A 245 -0.59 -0.94 -7.45
CA LEU A 245 0.12 -0.14 -6.45
C LEU A 245 0.52 1.26 -6.93
N GLU A 246 0.05 1.72 -8.10
CA GLU A 246 0.44 3.02 -8.66
C GLU A 246 0.23 4.19 -7.68
N ARG A 247 -0.90 4.22 -6.98
CA ARG A 247 -1.19 5.24 -5.95
C ARG A 247 -0.20 5.19 -4.78
N VAL A 248 0.21 3.97 -4.39
CA VAL A 248 1.21 3.77 -3.33
C VAL A 248 2.58 4.23 -3.83
N ASP A 249 2.94 3.89 -5.07
CA ASP A 249 4.19 4.33 -5.69
C ASP A 249 4.29 5.85 -5.74
N ASP A 250 3.20 6.54 -6.09
CA ASP A 250 3.16 8.00 -6.10
C ASP A 250 3.31 8.59 -4.70
N PHE A 251 2.64 8.00 -3.70
CA PHE A 251 2.84 8.38 -2.30
C PHE A 251 4.29 8.18 -1.83
N VAL A 252 4.92 7.06 -2.19
CA VAL A 252 6.34 6.77 -1.90
C VAL A 252 7.26 7.80 -2.55
N LYS A 253 7.00 8.18 -3.81
CA LYS A 253 7.76 9.22 -4.52
C LYS A 253 7.67 10.56 -3.79
N ILE A 254 6.48 10.93 -3.30
CA ILE A 254 6.28 12.17 -2.53
C ILE A 254 7.09 12.14 -1.23
N ILE A 255 7.05 11.04 -0.47
CA ILE A 255 7.85 10.91 0.75
C ILE A 255 9.34 11.08 0.44
N ARG A 256 9.86 10.33 -0.54
CA ARG A 256 11.29 10.37 -0.93
C ARG A 256 11.71 11.75 -1.46
N ALA A 257 10.84 12.43 -2.21
CA ALA A 257 11.12 13.76 -2.72
C ALA A 257 11.29 14.78 -1.58
N ASN A 258 10.42 14.72 -0.56
CA ASN A 258 10.47 15.64 0.58
C ASN A 258 11.55 15.26 1.61
N MET A 259 12.06 14.03 1.60
CA MET A 259 13.24 13.67 2.41
C MET A 259 14.48 14.50 2.05
N LYS A 260 14.59 14.99 0.81
CA LYS A 260 15.72 15.83 0.35
C LYS A 260 15.84 17.16 1.12
N ILE A 261 14.77 17.60 1.77
CA ILE A 261 14.77 18.80 2.62
C ILE A 261 15.70 18.58 3.84
N PHE A 262 15.81 17.34 4.29
CA PHE A 262 16.76 16.97 5.32
C PHE A 262 18.11 16.64 4.66
N LYS A 263 19.18 17.33 5.06
CA LYS A 263 20.54 16.98 4.62
C LYS A 263 20.84 15.54 5.08
N SER A 264 21.18 14.66 4.13
CA SER A 264 21.16 13.19 4.27
C SER A 264 21.86 12.64 5.52
N ASP A 265 22.94 13.28 5.95
CA ASP A 265 23.84 12.73 6.98
C ASP A 265 23.43 13.14 8.41
N THR A 266 22.38 13.95 8.55
CA THR A 266 21.95 14.54 9.84
C THR A 266 20.49 14.26 10.20
N VAL A 267 19.80 13.45 9.40
CA VAL A 267 18.38 13.16 9.60
C VAL A 267 18.21 12.32 10.87
N THR A 268 17.29 12.73 11.74
CA THR A 268 16.89 11.99 12.94
C THR A 268 15.61 11.20 12.71
N ARG A 269 15.41 10.12 13.48
CA ARG A 269 14.15 9.36 13.48
C ARG A 269 12.92 10.24 13.74
N GLN A 270 13.04 11.27 14.58
CA GLN A 270 11.96 12.22 14.85
C GLN A 270 11.60 13.04 13.60
N GLN A 271 12.60 13.49 12.83
CA GLN A 271 12.35 14.24 11.60
C GLN A 271 11.66 13.37 10.54
N VAL A 272 12.09 12.12 10.39
CA VAL A 272 11.41 11.15 9.51
C VAL A 272 9.96 10.98 9.92
N PHE A 273 9.72 10.75 11.22
CA PHE A 273 8.36 10.62 11.76
C PHE A 273 7.48 11.84 11.48
N GLN A 274 8.02 13.06 11.71
CA GLN A 274 7.28 14.29 11.45
C GLN A 274 6.99 14.49 9.96
N LEU A 275 7.91 14.11 9.07
CA LEU A 275 7.67 14.13 7.63
C LEU A 275 6.57 13.16 7.21
N LEU A 276 6.64 11.91 7.67
CA LEU A 276 5.60 10.92 7.36
C LEU A 276 4.23 11.44 7.79
N ARG A 277 4.13 11.94 9.03
CA ARG A 277 2.88 12.51 9.54
C ARG A 277 2.38 13.68 8.70
N ALA A 278 3.26 14.60 8.33
CA ALA A 278 2.91 15.74 7.48
C ALA A 278 2.39 15.30 6.11
N VAL A 279 3.12 14.43 5.42
CA VAL A 279 2.76 13.94 4.08
C VAL A 279 1.46 13.14 4.11
N ILE A 280 1.24 12.31 5.13
CA ILE A 280 -0.03 11.60 5.33
C ILE A 280 -1.19 12.59 5.46
N ILE A 281 -1.04 13.63 6.28
CA ILE A 281 -2.09 14.63 6.50
C ILE A 281 -2.37 15.42 5.21
N ILE A 282 -1.34 15.78 4.45
CA ILE A 282 -1.50 16.53 3.19
C ILE A 282 -2.21 15.69 2.13
N TYR A 283 -1.86 14.40 2.02
CA TYR A 283 -2.38 13.52 0.96
C TYR A 283 -3.80 13.00 1.24
N ASP A 284 -4.26 13.12 2.48
CA ASP A 284 -5.61 12.74 2.92
C ASP A 284 -6.65 13.86 2.65
N HIS A 285 -6.27 14.96 1.96
CA HIS A 285 -7.09 16.12 1.58
C HIS A 285 -6.89 16.49 0.10
#